data_AF-A0AAJ4DPS7-F1
#
_entry.id   AF-A0AAJ4DPS7-F1
#
_cell.length_a   1.000
_cell.length_b   1.000
_cell.length_c   1.000
_cell.angle_alpha   90.00
_cell.angle_beta   90.00
_cell.angle_gamma   90.00
#
_symmetry.space_group_name_H-M   'P 1'
#
loop_
_entity.id
_entity.type
_entity.pdbx_description
1 polymer ?
#
loop_
_entity_poly.entity_id
_entity_poly.type
_entity_poly.pdbx_seq_one_letter_code
_entity_poly.pdbx_strand_id
1 'polypeptide(L)'
;MSQVAFIRRCRILDLSLTEIRELQSYQDDPRQPCTAVNAMLDDHISHVRSQITALQALEQQLVSLRASCNEGREINACGILTGISEESKQQLYRASSGRKD
;
A
#
# COMPACT_ATOMS: atom_id res chain seq x y z
N MET A 1 10.45 -25.56 15.22
CA MET A 1 9.29 -25.13 14.40
C MET A 1 9.45 -25.78 13.03
N SER A 2 8.40 -26.28 12.37
CA SER A 2 8.55 -26.83 11.01
C SER A 2 8.74 -25.70 9.99
N GLN A 3 9.42 -25.98 8.87
CA GLN A 3 9.62 -25.02 7.78
C GLN A 3 8.27 -24.45 7.26
N VAL A 4 7.23 -25.29 7.18
CA VAL A 4 5.89 -24.87 6.78
C VAL A 4 5.26 -23.90 7.78
N ALA A 5 5.42 -24.15 9.09
CA ALA A 5 4.92 -23.23 10.11
C ALA A 5 5.65 -21.87 10.08
N PHE A 6 6.96 -21.88 9.80
CA PHE A 6 7.76 -20.67 9.62
C PHE A 6 7.30 -19.84 8.42
N ILE A 7 7.17 -20.46 7.25
CA ILE A 7 6.71 -19.78 6.02
C ILE A 7 5.30 -19.22 6.22
N ARG A 8 4.38 -19.99 6.83
CA ARG A 8 3.03 -19.53 7.13
C ARG A 8 3.04 -18.29 8.02
N ARG A 9 3.91 -18.25 9.04
CA ARG A 9 4.04 -17.08 9.92
C ARG A 9 4.55 -15.86 9.16
N CYS A 10 5.55 -16.03 8.29
CA CYS A 10 6.07 -14.93 7.50
C CYS A 10 5.03 -14.38 6.52
N ARG A 11 4.20 -15.25 5.92
CA ARG A 11 3.09 -14.84 5.05
C ARG A 11 2.00 -14.07 5.79
N ILE A 12 1.73 -14.40 7.05
CA ILE A 12 0.83 -13.61 7.91
C ILE A 12 1.40 -12.20 8.17
N LEU A 13 2.72 -12.06 8.21
CA LEU A 13 3.43 -10.78 8.35
C LEU A 13 3.60 -10.05 7.02
N ASP A 14 3.02 -10.58 5.95
CA ASP A 14 3.11 -10.06 4.58
C ASP A 14 4.56 -9.92 4.07
N LEU A 15 5.46 -10.77 4.55
CA LEU A 15 6.82 -10.81 4.03
C LEU A 15 6.85 -11.42 2.63
N SER A 16 7.60 -10.79 1.75
CA SER A 16 7.85 -11.23 0.39
C SER A 16 8.56 -12.58 0.35
N LEU A 17 8.53 -13.24 -0.82
CA LEU A 17 9.28 -14.49 -0.98
C LEU A 17 10.79 -14.30 -0.82
N THR A 18 11.30 -13.11 -1.16
CA THR A 18 12.72 -12.78 -1.02
C THR A 18 13.10 -12.67 0.45
N GLU A 19 12.37 -11.90 1.25
CA GLU A 19 12.63 -11.74 2.68
C GLU A 19 12.48 -13.07 3.43
N ILE A 20 11.53 -13.92 3.05
CA ILE A 20 11.38 -15.26 3.64
C ILE A 20 12.61 -16.12 3.39
N ARG A 21 13.15 -16.11 2.16
CA ARG A 21 14.37 -16.87 1.84
C ARG A 21 15.58 -16.33 2.60
N GLU A 22 15.65 -15.00 2.75
CA GLU A 22 16.71 -14.37 3.53
C GLU A 22 16.63 -14.80 5.01
N LEU A 23 15.45 -14.76 5.62
CA LEU A 23 15.26 -15.25 6.98
C LEU A 23 15.56 -16.73 7.16
N GLN A 24 15.26 -17.57 6.15
CA GLN A 24 15.64 -18.98 6.16
C GLN A 24 17.17 -19.15 6.19
N SER A 25 17.91 -18.32 5.44
CA SER A 25 19.38 -18.39 5.43
C SER A 25 20.00 -18.10 6.80
N TYR A 26 19.40 -17.21 7.60
CA TYR A 26 19.86 -16.94 8.97
C TYR A 26 19.49 -18.05 9.96
N GLN A 27 18.46 -18.87 9.68
CA GLN A 27 18.15 -20.05 10.50
C GLN A 27 19.21 -21.15 10.34
N ASP A 28 19.85 -21.21 9.18
CA ASP A 28 20.88 -22.19 8.87
C ASP A 28 22.24 -21.85 9.51
N ASP A 29 22.46 -20.58 9.92
CA ASP A 29 23.65 -20.13 10.65
C ASP A 29 23.28 -19.34 11.94
N PRO A 30 22.90 -20.03 13.03
CA PRO A 30 22.39 -19.41 14.25
C PRO A 30 23.44 -18.66 15.07
N ARG A 31 24.71 -18.63 14.64
CA ARG A 31 25.79 -17.88 15.31
C ARG A 31 25.95 -16.47 14.76
N GLN A 32 25.25 -16.12 13.67
CA GLN A 32 25.29 -14.78 13.10
C GLN A 32 24.55 -13.77 13.99
N PRO A 33 25.03 -12.52 14.05
CA PRO A 33 24.29 -11.46 14.72
C PRO A 33 22.97 -11.18 14.00
N CYS A 34 21.89 -10.93 14.76
CA CYS A 34 20.57 -10.63 14.20
C CYS A 34 20.46 -9.24 13.54
N THR A 35 21.56 -8.51 13.39
CA THR A 35 21.59 -7.14 12.86
C THR A 35 20.99 -7.05 11.46
N ALA A 36 21.27 -8.02 10.57
CA ALA A 36 20.70 -8.03 9.23
C ALA A 36 19.20 -8.34 9.22
N VAL A 37 18.75 -9.27 10.08
CA VAL A 37 17.32 -9.55 10.30
C VAL A 37 16.58 -8.31 10.79
N ASN A 38 17.17 -7.56 11.72
CA ASN A 38 16.58 -6.33 12.24
C ASN A 38 16.46 -5.26 11.14
N ALA A 39 17.53 -5.05 10.37
CA ALA A 39 17.52 -4.07 9.27
C ALA A 39 16.46 -4.39 8.22
N MET A 40 16.35 -5.67 7.81
CA MET A 40 15.32 -6.11 6.87
C MET A 40 13.91 -5.88 7.42
N LEU A 41 13.67 -6.16 8.71
CA LEU A 41 12.37 -5.87 9.33
C LEU A 41 12.08 -4.38 9.44
N ASP A 42 13.07 -3.54 9.73
CA ASP A 42 12.91 -2.09 9.78
C ASP A 42 12.51 -1.54 8.40
N ASP A 43 13.11 -2.06 7.33
CA ASP A 43 12.76 -1.72 5.95
C ASP A 43 11.33 -2.15 5.60
N HIS A 44 10.92 -3.38 5.96
CA HIS A 44 9.54 -3.84 5.75
C HIS A 44 8.53 -3.00 6.54
N ILE A 45 8.84 -2.66 7.80
CA ILE A 45 7.99 -1.77 8.61
C ILE A 45 7.85 -0.40 7.96
N SER A 46 8.94 0.15 7.40
CA SER A 46 8.91 1.41 6.66
C SER A 46 7.99 1.31 5.44
N HIS A 47 8.09 0.22 4.68
CA HIS A 47 7.21 -0.03 3.53
C HIS A 47 5.73 -0.14 3.93
N VAL A 48 5.42 -0.90 4.98
CA VAL A 48 4.06 -1.03 5.53
C VAL A 48 3.51 0.34 5.96
N ARG A 49 4.32 1.16 6.65
CA ARG A 49 3.91 2.53 7.03
C ARG A 49 3.60 3.39 5.81
N SER A 50 4.42 3.33 4.76
CA SER A 50 4.16 4.06 3.52
C SER A 50 2.86 3.61 2.86
N GLN A 51 2.57 2.30 2.84
CA GLN A 51 1.30 1.78 2.32
C GLN A 51 0.11 2.26 3.15
N ILE A 52 0.21 2.25 4.48
CA ILE A 52 -0.83 2.78 5.37
C ILE A 52 -1.11 4.25 5.05
N THR A 53 -0.06 5.09 4.94
CA THR A 53 -0.24 6.50 4.59
C THR A 53 -0.92 6.69 3.24
N ALA A 54 -0.53 5.91 2.22
CA ALA A 54 -1.17 5.96 0.91
C ALA A 54 -2.65 5.52 0.96
N LEU A 55 -2.96 4.46 1.72
CA LEU A 55 -4.32 3.97 1.90
C LEU A 55 -5.18 4.94 2.69
N GLN A 56 -4.64 5.62 3.71
CA GLN A 56 -5.34 6.68 4.44
C GLN A 56 -5.65 7.88 3.54
N ALA A 57 -4.71 8.28 2.68
CA ALA A 57 -4.95 9.33 1.71
C ALA A 57 -6.04 8.94 0.70
N LEU A 58 -6.03 7.69 0.22
CA LEU A 58 -7.07 7.15 -0.65
C LEU A 58 -8.44 7.11 0.05
N GLU A 59 -8.48 6.66 1.30
CA GLU A 59 -9.70 6.65 2.11
C GLU A 59 -10.30 8.05 2.23
N GLN A 60 -9.48 9.06 2.55
CA GLN A 60 -9.94 10.45 2.63
C GLN A 60 -10.54 10.94 1.31
N GLN A 61 -9.92 10.64 0.18
CA GLN A 61 -10.45 10.97 -1.14
C GLN A 61 -11.80 10.30 -1.40
N LEU A 62 -11.92 9.00 -1.09
CA LEU A 62 -13.16 8.24 -1.25
C LEU A 62 -14.28 8.77 -0.35
N VAL A 63 -13.98 9.12 0.90
CA VAL A 63 -14.93 9.72 1.84
C VAL A 63 -15.42 11.07 1.33
N SER A 64 -14.50 11.94 0.87
CA SER A 64 -14.85 13.23 0.28
C SER A 64 -15.72 13.08 -0.96
N LEU A 65 -15.36 12.14 -1.84
CA LEU A 65 -16.13 11.83 -3.03
C LEU A 65 -17.54 11.34 -2.67
N ARG A 66 -17.67 10.44 -1.70
CA ARG A 66 -18.97 9.96 -1.22
C ARG A 66 -19.83 11.08 -0.63
N ALA A 67 -19.22 12.04 0.08
CA ALA A 67 -19.91 13.19 0.68
C ALA A 67 -20.48 14.16 -0.38
N SER A 68 -19.99 14.11 -1.62
CA SER A 68 -20.50 14.97 -2.71
C SER A 68 -21.93 14.63 -3.18
N CYS A 69 -22.50 13.49 -2.75
CA CYS A 69 -23.82 13.05 -3.20
C CYS A 69 -24.72 12.62 -2.03
N ASN A 70 -25.94 13.17 -2.01
CA ASN A 70 -27.00 12.79 -1.08
C ASN A 70 -27.91 11.71 -1.70
N GLU A 71 -28.70 11.04 -0.87
CA GLU A 71 -29.62 9.99 -1.30
C GLU A 71 -30.75 10.52 -2.20
N GLY A 72 -31.25 9.65 -3.09
CA GLY A 72 -32.43 9.93 -3.92
C GLY A 72 -32.23 10.88 -5.10
N ARG A 73 -30.99 11.28 -5.41
CA ARG A 73 -30.70 12.09 -6.61
C ARG A 73 -30.76 11.23 -7.88
N GLU A 74 -31.26 11.83 -8.96
CA GLU A 74 -31.12 11.28 -10.31
C GLU A 74 -29.64 11.17 -10.72
N ILE A 75 -29.33 10.24 -11.63
CA ILE A 75 -27.95 9.95 -12.04
C ILE A 75 -27.25 11.15 -12.72
N ASN A 76 -28.02 11.99 -13.42
CA ASN A 76 -27.56 13.24 -14.03
C ASN A 76 -27.12 14.31 -13.00
N ALA A 77 -27.56 14.18 -11.75
CA ALA A 77 -27.25 15.06 -10.62
C ALA A 77 -26.37 14.37 -9.57
N CYS A 78 -25.77 13.21 -9.92
CA CYS A 78 -24.89 12.46 -9.03
C CYS A 78 -23.55 13.17 -8.86
N GLY A 79 -23.32 13.67 -7.64
CA GLY A 79 -22.07 14.36 -7.28
C GLY A 79 -20.84 13.46 -7.42
N ILE A 80 -20.98 12.15 -7.16
CA ILE A 80 -19.88 11.17 -7.26
C ILE A 80 -19.40 11.04 -8.71
N LEU A 81 -20.33 10.83 -9.66
CA LEU A 81 -19.97 10.68 -11.08
C LEU A 81 -19.37 11.98 -11.65
N THR A 82 -19.89 13.12 -11.20
CA THR A 82 -19.33 14.44 -11.54
C THR A 82 -17.90 14.55 -11.00
N GLY A 83 -17.69 14.24 -9.71
CA GLY A 83 -16.37 14.30 -9.07
C GLY A 83 -15.32 13.41 -9.74
N ILE A 84 -15.66 12.16 -10.07
CA ILE A 84 -14.76 11.24 -10.79
C ILE A 84 -14.36 11.81 -12.16
N SER A 85 -15.32 12.39 -12.88
CA SER A 85 -15.10 12.96 -14.21
C SER A 85 -14.16 14.17 -14.16
N GLU A 86 -14.32 15.03 -13.14
CA GLU A 86 -13.47 16.22 -12.96
C GLU A 86 -12.05 15.87 -12.47
N GLU A 87 -11.92 14.91 -11.54
CA GLU A 87 -10.62 14.40 -11.09
C GLU A 87 -9.82 13.80 -12.27
N SER A 88 -10.50 13.02 -13.12
CA SER A 88 -9.90 12.42 -14.31
C SER A 88 -9.37 13.48 -15.29
N LYS A 89 -10.12 14.58 -15.51
CA LYS A 89 -9.68 15.72 -16.34
C LYS A 89 -8.46 16.43 -15.74
N GLN A 90 -8.42 16.62 -14.41
CA GLN A 90 -7.28 17.25 -13.75
C GLN A 90 -6.01 16.40 -13.82
N GLN A 91 -6.13 15.08 -13.69
CA GLN A 91 -4.99 14.17 -13.85
C GLN A 91 -4.45 14.18 -15.29
N LEU A 92 -5.33 14.20 -16.29
CA LEU A 92 -4.94 14.34 -17.70
C LEU A 92 -4.21 15.68 -17.97
N TYR A 93 -4.68 16.78 -17.39
CA TYR A 93 -4.01 18.08 -17.47
C TYR A 93 -2.62 18.06 -16.82
N ARG A 94 -2.49 17.47 -15.62
CA ARG A 94 -1.21 17.34 -14.89
C ARG A 94 -0.21 16.47 -15.65
N ALA A 95 -0.65 15.34 -16.20
CA ALA A 95 0.17 14.46 -17.03
C ALA A 95 0.62 15.13 -18.33
N SER A 96 -0.20 16.04 -18.89
CA SER A 96 0.12 16.81 -20.08
C SER A 96 1.06 18.00 -19.82
N SER A 97 1.04 18.57 -18.61
CA SER A 97 1.94 19.67 -18.21
C SER A 97 3.33 19.22 -17.74
N GLY A 98 3.51 17.94 -17.38
CA GLY A 98 4.79 17.39 -16.89
C GLY A 98 5.91 17.19 -17.93
N ARG A 99 5.89 17.90 -19.07
CA ARG A 99 6.91 17.86 -20.14
C ARG A 99 7.67 19.18 -20.32
N LYS A 100 7.92 19.90 -19.23
CA LYS A 100 8.95 20.93 -19.15
C LYS A 100 9.66 20.73 -17.81
N ASP A 101 10.69 19.89 -17.84
CA ASP A 101 12.06 20.18 -17.41
C ASP A 101 12.94 18.96 -17.74
#